data_AF-A0A0F9NE24-F1
#
_entry.id   AF-A0A0F9NE24-F1
#
_cell.length_a   1.000
_cell.length_b   1.000
_cell.length_c   1.000
_cell.angle_alpha   90.00
_cell.angle_beta   90.00
_cell.angle_gamma   90.00
#
_symmetry.space_group_name_H-M   'P 1'
#
loop_
_entity.id
_entity.type
_entity.pdbx_description
1 polymer ?
#
loop_
_entity_poly.entity_id
_entity_poly.type
_entity_poly.pdbx_seq_one_letter_code
_entity_poly.pdbx_strand_id
1 'polypeptide(L)'
;MNRDIILECTQVNVNYMRLPAGMVDGYPDLVALYKRIAHQSRDCAQAWVDNRPCPRHEPAVDAFWWGVVSWSEAFGNVVGADPSEWAATFVAPHEEFAGYLRPRSRGESLQAVGRNPGELVMNLDAAWMMMVVKLTAQFGLFQHLKDYGAMMQARSLDQELSRPGSPAYKAYLESDLVFFRQLFKNFSFRQETVVRLSEWLNDLEGYTASI
;
A
#
# COMPACT_ATOMS: atom_id res chain seq x y z
N MET A 1 14.36 -12.56 -9.37
CA MET A 1 13.90 -12.72 -7.97
C MET A 1 13.14 -11.48 -7.51
N ASN A 2 13.77 -10.35 -7.14
CA ASN A 2 13.03 -9.16 -6.69
C ASN A 2 12.06 -8.59 -7.75
N ARG A 3 12.47 -8.58 -9.03
CA ARG A 3 11.62 -8.12 -10.13
C ARG A 3 10.34 -8.95 -10.29
N ASP A 4 10.47 -10.26 -10.20
CA ASP A 4 9.35 -11.20 -10.34
C ASP A 4 8.38 -11.07 -9.16
N ILE A 5 8.92 -10.97 -7.93
CA ILE A 5 8.13 -10.70 -6.72
C ILE A 5 7.34 -9.39 -6.87
N ILE A 6 7.97 -8.32 -7.35
CA ILE A 6 7.27 -7.05 -7.55
C ILE A 6 6.20 -7.16 -8.63
N LEU A 7 6.44 -7.89 -9.73
CA LEU A 7 5.42 -8.14 -10.74
C LEU A 7 4.21 -8.86 -10.11
N GLU A 8 4.43 -9.89 -9.30
CA GLU A 8 3.37 -10.59 -8.58
C GLU A 8 2.64 -9.67 -7.60
N CYS A 9 3.35 -8.85 -6.82
CA CYS A 9 2.76 -7.86 -5.92
C CYS A 9 1.92 -6.83 -6.68
N THR A 10 2.37 -6.37 -7.85
CA THR A 10 1.58 -5.45 -8.68
C THR A 10 0.34 -6.12 -9.24
N GLN A 11 0.39 -7.42 -9.54
CA GLN A 11 -0.76 -8.18 -10.00
C GLN A 11 -1.78 -8.41 -8.87
N VAL A 12 -1.31 -8.69 -7.65
CA VAL A 12 -2.14 -8.68 -6.44
C VAL A 12 -2.79 -7.29 -6.31
N ASN A 13 -2.01 -6.20 -6.33
CA ASN A 13 -2.57 -4.84 -6.29
C ASN A 13 -3.64 -4.63 -7.37
N VAL A 14 -3.41 -4.99 -8.63
CA VAL A 14 -4.42 -4.84 -9.70
C VAL A 14 -5.71 -5.62 -9.40
N ASN A 15 -5.59 -6.85 -8.90
CA ASN A 15 -6.74 -7.70 -8.57
C ASN A 15 -7.51 -7.17 -7.36
N TYR A 16 -6.80 -6.57 -6.41
CA TYR A 16 -7.36 -6.08 -5.15
C TYR A 16 -7.80 -4.62 -5.20
N MET A 17 -7.29 -3.82 -6.14
CA MET A 17 -7.48 -2.38 -6.10
C MET A 17 -8.95 -1.97 -6.26
N ARG A 18 -9.52 -1.77 -5.06
CA ARG A 18 -10.82 -1.25 -4.70
C ARG A 18 -11.98 -1.90 -5.46
N LEU A 19 -12.09 -3.20 -5.15
CA LEU A 19 -13.33 -3.97 -4.96
C LEU A 19 -14.19 -3.34 -3.82
N PRO A 20 -15.40 -3.84 -3.48
CA PRO A 20 -16.54 -3.07 -2.94
C PRO A 20 -16.30 -2.03 -1.84
N ALA A 21 -15.29 -2.15 -0.97
CA ALA A 21 -15.01 -1.22 0.13
C ALA A 21 -14.98 0.28 -0.28
N GLY A 22 -14.36 0.61 -1.42
CA GLY A 22 -14.38 1.99 -1.93
C GLY A 22 -15.72 2.44 -2.52
N MET A 23 -16.62 1.49 -2.81
CA MET A 23 -17.96 1.71 -3.35
C MET A 23 -19.03 1.75 -2.26
N VAL A 24 -18.78 1.19 -1.07
CA VAL A 24 -19.71 1.22 0.07
C VAL A 24 -20.01 2.66 0.52
N ASP A 25 -19.02 3.56 0.42
CA ASP A 25 -19.13 4.93 0.95
C ASP A 25 -18.89 6.04 -0.08
N GLY A 26 -18.96 5.72 -1.38
CA GLY A 26 -19.01 6.74 -2.42
C GLY A 26 -17.70 7.48 -2.66
N TYR A 27 -16.59 6.75 -2.81
CA TYR A 27 -15.27 7.31 -3.17
C TYR A 27 -14.84 6.98 -4.63
N PRO A 28 -15.66 7.23 -5.67
CA PRO A 28 -15.42 6.73 -7.03
C PRO A 28 -14.17 7.34 -7.70
N ASP A 29 -13.83 8.60 -7.41
CA ASP A 29 -12.65 9.25 -8.02
C ASP A 29 -11.37 8.67 -7.42
N LEU A 30 -11.39 8.41 -6.12
CA LEU A 30 -10.27 7.77 -5.43
C LEU A 30 -10.10 6.32 -5.91
N VAL A 31 -11.20 5.58 -6.08
CA VAL A 31 -11.19 4.24 -6.71
C VAL A 31 -10.59 4.30 -8.12
N ALA A 32 -11.01 5.26 -8.94
CA ALA A 32 -10.49 5.43 -10.28
C ALA A 32 -8.98 5.75 -10.29
N LEU A 33 -8.52 6.64 -9.41
CA LEU A 33 -7.10 6.96 -9.24
C LEU A 33 -6.29 5.70 -8.90
N TYR A 34 -6.71 4.95 -7.89
CA TYR A 34 -5.99 3.77 -7.46
C TYR A 34 -5.95 2.66 -8.51
N LYS A 35 -7.04 2.43 -9.25
CA LYS A 35 -7.05 1.49 -10.38
C LYS A 35 -6.03 1.90 -11.45
N ARG A 36 -5.97 3.19 -11.81
CA ARG A 36 -4.98 3.67 -12.78
C ARG A 36 -3.54 3.47 -12.28
N ILE A 37 -3.26 3.83 -11.03
CA ILE A 37 -1.93 3.66 -10.43
C ILE A 37 -1.54 2.17 -10.42
N ALA A 38 -2.45 1.27 -10.04
CA ALA A 38 -2.20 -0.16 -10.00
C ALA A 38 -1.84 -0.74 -11.37
N HIS A 39 -2.61 -0.38 -12.40
CA HIS A 39 -2.34 -0.82 -13.76
C HIS A 39 -1.01 -0.29 -14.30
N GLN A 40 -0.72 1.01 -14.12
CA GLN A 40 0.56 1.58 -14.54
C GLN A 40 1.74 0.98 -13.79
N SER A 41 1.56 0.67 -12.49
CA SER A 41 2.57 -0.02 -11.68
C SER A 41 2.88 -1.40 -12.24
N ARG A 42 1.85 -2.18 -12.59
CA ARG A 42 2.03 -3.50 -13.21
C ARG A 42 2.72 -3.41 -14.55
N ASP A 43 2.33 -2.47 -15.40
CA ASP A 43 2.95 -2.29 -16.71
C ASP A 43 4.44 -1.92 -16.58
N CYS A 44 4.80 -1.09 -15.58
CA CYS A 44 6.20 -0.80 -15.28
C CYS A 44 6.96 -1.96 -14.64
N ALA A 45 6.33 -2.76 -13.80
CA ALA A 45 6.93 -3.97 -13.22
C ALA A 45 7.21 -5.02 -14.31
N GLN A 46 6.28 -5.19 -15.27
CA GLN A 46 6.50 -6.07 -16.42
C GLN A 46 7.68 -5.58 -17.26
N ALA A 47 7.73 -4.28 -17.56
CA ALA A 47 8.88 -3.72 -18.28
C ALA A 47 10.19 -3.92 -17.51
N TRP A 48 10.16 -3.84 -16.18
CA TRP A 48 11.32 -4.07 -15.34
C TRP A 48 11.82 -5.52 -15.42
N VAL A 49 10.92 -6.50 -15.31
CA VAL A 49 11.22 -7.93 -15.53
C VAL A 49 11.84 -8.14 -16.91
N ASP A 50 11.27 -7.52 -17.94
CA ASP A 50 11.76 -7.59 -19.32
C ASP A 50 13.07 -6.80 -19.57
N ASN A 51 13.63 -6.17 -18.54
CA ASN A 51 14.82 -5.32 -18.61
C ASN A 51 14.68 -4.15 -19.61
N ARG A 52 13.49 -3.57 -19.68
CA ARG A 52 13.14 -2.40 -20.49
C ARG A 52 12.97 -1.18 -19.59
N PRO A 53 13.03 0.06 -20.13
CA PRO A 53 12.61 1.23 -19.37
C PRO A 53 11.12 1.17 -19.06
N CYS A 54 10.73 1.71 -17.90
CA CYS A 54 9.32 1.80 -17.51
C CYS A 54 8.58 2.69 -18.53
N PRO A 55 7.41 2.24 -19.04
CA PRO A 55 6.57 3.06 -19.89
C PRO A 55 6.25 4.41 -19.24
N ARG A 56 5.81 5.36 -20.07
CA ARG A 56 5.35 6.65 -19.55
C ARG A 56 4.20 6.43 -18.57
N HIS A 57 4.37 6.92 -17.35
CA HIS A 57 3.41 6.79 -16.26
C HIS A 57 3.22 8.14 -15.55
N GLU A 58 2.25 8.18 -14.63
CA GLU A 58 1.90 9.38 -13.88
C GLU A 58 2.81 9.55 -12.64
N PRO A 59 3.12 10.80 -12.22
CA PRO A 59 3.87 11.05 -10.98
C PRO A 59 3.25 10.40 -9.72
N ALA A 60 1.96 10.08 -9.75
CA ALA A 60 1.28 9.37 -8.69
C ALA A 60 1.77 7.93 -8.52
N VAL A 61 2.29 7.29 -9.57
CA VAL A 61 2.90 5.95 -9.51
C VAL A 61 4.24 6.02 -8.76
N ASP A 62 5.08 7.00 -9.09
CA ASP A 62 6.32 7.28 -8.35
C ASP A 62 6.02 7.45 -6.85
N ALA A 63 5.07 8.35 -6.55
CA ALA A 63 4.66 8.68 -5.19
C ALA A 63 4.10 7.47 -4.43
N PHE A 64 3.29 6.66 -5.11
CA PHE A 64 2.71 5.44 -4.55
C PHE A 64 3.79 4.47 -4.07
N TRP A 65 4.78 4.16 -4.91
CA TRP A 65 5.81 3.18 -4.56
C TRP A 65 6.78 3.69 -3.50
N TRP A 66 7.15 4.96 -3.53
CA TRP A 66 7.89 5.56 -2.41
C TRP A 66 7.08 5.54 -1.11
N GLY A 67 5.76 5.77 -1.17
CA GLY A 67 4.88 5.59 -0.02
C GLY A 67 4.85 4.15 0.48
N VAL A 68 4.80 3.15 -0.42
CA VAL A 68 4.81 1.72 -0.05
C VAL A 68 6.10 1.34 0.68
N VAL A 69 7.25 1.89 0.30
CA VAL A 69 8.51 1.69 1.04
C VAL A 69 8.37 2.19 2.48
N SER A 70 7.91 3.43 2.66
CA SER A 70 7.71 4.02 3.99
C SER A 70 6.67 3.26 4.83
N TRP A 71 5.59 2.80 4.20
CA TRP A 71 4.57 1.96 4.82
C TRP A 71 5.17 0.62 5.27
N SER A 72 5.95 -0.03 4.41
CA SER A 72 6.56 -1.34 4.67
C SER A 72 7.51 -1.32 5.86
N GLU A 73 8.30 -0.26 5.98
CA GLU A 73 9.20 -0.06 7.13
C GLU A 73 8.44 0.12 8.44
N ALA A 74 7.42 0.99 8.42
CA ALA A 74 6.58 1.25 9.59
C ALA A 74 5.81 0.00 10.03
N PHE A 75 5.26 -0.75 9.07
CA PHE A 75 4.52 -1.98 9.32
C PHE A 75 5.41 -3.05 9.98
N GLY A 76 6.60 -3.31 9.42
CA GLY A 76 7.54 -4.31 9.93
C GLY A 76 7.88 -4.15 11.41
N ASN A 77 8.01 -2.91 11.87
CA ASN A 77 8.27 -2.58 13.28
C ASN A 77 7.13 -3.02 14.21
N VAL A 78 5.88 -3.06 13.73
CA VAL A 78 4.72 -3.37 14.56
C VAL A 78 4.34 -4.84 14.52
N VAL A 79 4.40 -5.50 13.35
CA VAL A 79 4.23 -6.95 13.28
C VAL A 79 5.32 -7.69 14.05
N GLY A 80 6.45 -7.05 14.37
CA GLY A 80 7.52 -7.65 15.16
C GLY A 80 8.23 -8.77 14.42
N ALA A 81 8.31 -8.66 13.09
CA ALA A 81 9.17 -9.50 12.27
C ALA A 81 10.65 -9.21 12.57
N ASP A 82 11.55 -10.16 12.26
CA ASP A 82 12.98 -9.92 12.37
C ASP A 82 13.38 -8.74 11.47
N PRO A 83 13.96 -7.65 12.01
CA PRO A 83 14.20 -6.44 11.24
C PRO A 83 15.13 -6.66 10.03
N SER A 84 16.12 -7.54 10.17
CA SER A 84 17.08 -7.80 9.09
C SER A 84 16.43 -8.56 7.94
N GLU A 85 15.67 -9.60 8.24
CA GLU A 85 14.92 -10.34 7.23
C GLU A 85 13.82 -9.50 6.60
N TRP A 86 13.08 -8.72 7.40
CA TRP A 86 12.02 -7.86 6.90
C TRP A 86 12.57 -6.83 5.90
N ALA A 87 13.68 -6.19 6.27
CA ALA A 87 14.35 -5.24 5.39
C ALA A 87 14.79 -5.90 4.08
N ALA A 88 15.41 -7.08 4.12
CA ALA A 88 15.94 -7.75 2.94
C ALA A 88 14.85 -8.39 2.05
N THR A 89 13.82 -8.96 2.66
CA THR A 89 12.82 -9.78 1.96
C THR A 89 11.63 -8.95 1.53
N PHE A 90 11.18 -8.01 2.37
CA PHE A 90 9.99 -7.22 2.10
C PHE A 90 10.33 -5.80 1.67
N VAL A 91 11.17 -5.05 2.38
CA VAL A 91 11.42 -3.62 2.06
C VAL A 91 12.26 -3.46 0.79
N ALA A 92 13.39 -4.18 0.68
CA ALA A 92 14.36 -3.99 -0.40
C ALA A 92 13.78 -4.18 -1.81
N PRO A 93 12.93 -5.19 -2.10
CA PRO A 93 12.31 -5.31 -3.43
C PRO A 93 11.46 -4.09 -3.80
N HIS A 94 10.70 -3.54 -2.84
CA HIS A 94 9.86 -2.35 -3.07
C HIS A 94 10.73 -1.10 -3.29
N GLU A 95 11.82 -0.96 -2.53
CA GLU A 95 12.75 0.14 -2.71
C GLU A 95 13.48 0.08 -4.05
N GLU A 96 13.95 -1.10 -4.47
CA GLU A 96 14.58 -1.29 -5.77
C GLU A 96 13.63 -0.89 -6.91
N PHE A 97 12.34 -1.25 -6.80
CA PHE A 97 11.36 -0.87 -7.80
C PHE A 97 11.06 0.63 -7.79
N ALA A 98 10.87 1.23 -6.61
CA ALA A 98 10.69 2.67 -6.47
C ALA A 98 11.88 3.45 -7.07
N GLY A 99 13.11 2.97 -6.84
CA GLY A 99 14.33 3.52 -7.43
C GLY A 99 14.41 3.36 -8.94
N TYR A 100 13.91 2.24 -9.49
CA TYR A 100 13.79 2.03 -10.93
C TYR A 100 12.78 2.98 -11.59
N LEU A 101 11.65 3.27 -10.95
CA LEU A 101 10.65 4.22 -11.44
C LEU A 101 11.20 5.65 -11.42
N ARG A 102 11.74 6.06 -10.27
CA ARG A 102 12.27 7.40 -10.05
C ARG A 102 13.48 7.36 -9.12
N PRO A 103 14.71 7.51 -9.68
CA PRO A 103 15.93 7.54 -8.88
C PRO A 103 15.91 8.72 -7.89
N ARG A 104 15.88 8.40 -6.59
CA ARG A 104 15.96 9.38 -5.49
C ARG A 104 16.44 8.69 -4.21
N SER A 105 16.87 9.48 -3.22
CA SER A 105 17.12 8.99 -1.86
C SER A 105 15.82 8.87 -1.07
N ARG A 106 15.74 7.92 -0.11
CA ARG A 106 14.65 7.79 0.87
C ARG A 106 14.35 9.16 1.50
N GLY A 107 13.16 9.69 1.23
CA GLY A 107 12.83 11.08 1.57
C GLY A 107 11.91 11.22 2.79
N GLU A 108 10.93 10.32 2.95
CA GLU A 108 9.91 10.41 4.00
C GLU A 108 9.72 9.04 4.68
N SER A 109 9.54 9.04 6.00
CA SER A 109 9.24 7.85 6.80
C SER A 109 7.88 8.00 7.47
N LEU A 110 7.21 6.87 7.71
CA LEU A 110 5.97 6.81 8.47
C LEU A 110 6.26 6.35 9.89
N GLN A 111 5.56 6.93 10.86
CA GLN A 111 5.53 6.39 12.22
C GLN A 111 4.31 5.50 12.34
N ALA A 112 4.53 4.26 12.79
CA ALA A 112 3.41 3.39 13.11
C ALA A 112 2.84 3.78 14.47
N VAL A 113 1.51 3.94 14.54
CA VAL A 113 0.78 4.33 15.75
C VAL A 113 -0.35 3.34 15.98
N GLY A 114 -0.52 2.90 17.22
CA GLY A 114 -1.54 1.93 17.62
C GLY A 114 -0.97 0.53 17.83
N ARG A 115 -1.44 -0.15 18.88
CA ARG A 115 -1.09 -1.56 19.18
C ARG A 115 -2.18 -2.54 18.76
N ASN A 116 -3.39 -2.03 18.52
CA ASN A 116 -4.48 -2.84 17.99
C ASN A 116 -4.27 -3.04 16.46
N PRO A 117 -4.40 -4.28 15.93
CA PRO A 117 -4.18 -4.56 14.51
C PRO A 117 -5.03 -3.73 13.55
N GLY A 118 -6.31 -3.50 13.83
CA GLY A 118 -7.17 -2.72 12.94
C GLY A 118 -6.86 -1.23 12.98
N GLU A 119 -6.63 -0.68 14.18
CA GLU A 119 -6.19 0.73 14.32
C GLU A 119 -4.84 0.96 13.63
N LEU A 120 -3.92 -0.01 13.73
CA LEU A 120 -2.64 0.05 13.06
C LEU A 120 -2.80 0.15 11.54
N VAL A 121 -3.59 -0.75 10.93
CA VAL A 121 -3.81 -0.74 9.47
C VAL A 121 -4.42 0.59 9.06
N MET A 122 -5.50 1.02 9.72
CA MET A 122 -6.20 2.25 9.33
C MET A 122 -5.36 3.50 9.51
N ASN A 123 -4.61 3.62 10.61
CA ASN A 123 -3.71 4.75 10.83
C ASN A 123 -2.57 4.77 9.80
N LEU A 124 -2.00 3.62 9.50
CA LEU A 124 -0.87 3.53 8.58
C LEU A 124 -1.31 3.79 7.13
N ASP A 125 -2.49 3.29 6.73
CA ASP A 125 -3.07 3.51 5.41
C ASP A 125 -3.50 4.96 5.20
N ALA A 126 -4.08 5.59 6.23
CA ALA A 126 -4.38 7.02 6.24
C ALA A 126 -3.10 7.87 6.06
N ALA A 127 -2.08 7.60 6.87
CA ALA A 127 -0.82 8.33 6.80
C ALA A 127 -0.09 8.12 5.46
N TRP A 128 -0.11 6.90 4.94
CA TRP A 128 0.40 6.56 3.62
C TRP A 128 -0.35 7.28 2.51
N MET A 129 -1.68 7.29 2.52
CA MET A 129 -2.49 7.98 1.51
C MET A 129 -2.14 9.47 1.46
N MET A 130 -2.01 10.12 2.62
CA MET A 130 -1.65 11.53 2.71
C MET A 130 -0.22 11.80 2.22
N MET A 131 0.72 10.89 2.50
CA MET A 131 2.08 10.95 1.95
C MET A 131 2.06 10.85 0.42
N VAL A 132 1.31 9.91 -0.16
CA VAL A 132 1.22 9.75 -1.62
C VAL A 132 0.67 11.02 -2.28
N VAL A 133 -0.37 11.64 -1.69
CA VAL A 133 -0.90 12.93 -2.16
C VAL A 133 0.20 14.00 -2.17
N LYS A 134 0.92 14.16 -1.05
CA LYS A 134 2.01 15.14 -0.92
C LYS A 134 3.14 14.91 -1.93
N LEU A 135 3.61 13.66 -2.08
CA LEU A 135 4.66 13.29 -3.02
C LEU A 135 4.21 13.51 -4.47
N THR A 136 2.96 13.19 -4.81
CA THR A 136 2.40 13.45 -6.14
C THR A 136 2.43 14.94 -6.47
N ALA A 137 2.05 15.81 -5.53
CA ALA A 137 2.12 17.26 -5.71
C ALA A 137 3.56 17.75 -5.94
N GLN A 138 4.54 17.19 -5.22
CA GLN A 138 5.96 17.51 -5.39
C GLN A 138 6.50 17.04 -6.74
N PHE A 139 6.05 15.89 -7.24
CA PHE A 139 6.60 15.26 -8.45
C PHE A 139 5.93 15.76 -9.73
N GLY A 140 4.74 16.36 -9.64
CA GLY A 140 4.05 16.94 -10.79
C GLY A 140 2.79 17.72 -10.43
N LEU A 141 2.94 18.93 -9.88
CA LEU A 141 1.85 19.81 -9.43
C LEU A 141 0.68 19.94 -10.42
N PHE A 142 0.95 20.16 -11.71
CA PHE A 142 -0.10 20.30 -12.73
C PHE A 142 -0.81 18.98 -13.05
N GLN A 143 -0.13 17.85 -12.90
CA GLN A 143 -0.76 16.54 -13.05
C GLN A 143 -1.59 16.14 -11.83
N HIS A 144 -1.38 16.80 -10.68
CA HIS A 144 -2.16 16.59 -9.48
C HIS A 144 -3.57 17.20 -9.56
N LEU A 145 -3.74 18.26 -10.35
CA LEU A 145 -5.02 18.97 -10.47
C LEU A 145 -6.12 18.14 -11.15
N LYS A 146 -5.77 17.23 -12.07
CA LYS A 146 -6.75 16.33 -12.70
C LYS A 146 -7.36 15.34 -11.70
N ASP A 147 -6.66 15.09 -10.59
CA ASP A 147 -7.05 14.16 -9.53
C ASP A 147 -7.63 14.90 -8.32
N TYR A 148 -8.10 16.15 -8.50
CA TYR A 148 -8.68 16.96 -7.42
C TYR A 148 -9.84 16.27 -6.70
N GLY A 149 -10.74 15.61 -7.44
CA GLY A 149 -11.84 14.84 -6.84
C GLY A 149 -11.33 13.73 -5.93
N ALA A 150 -10.32 12.98 -6.38
CA ALA A 150 -9.68 11.92 -5.60
C ALA A 150 -8.98 12.48 -4.35
N MET A 151 -8.34 13.65 -4.43
CA MET A 151 -7.75 14.28 -3.24
C MET A 151 -8.78 14.68 -2.19
N MET A 152 -9.92 15.24 -2.63
CA MET A 152 -10.99 15.62 -1.71
C MET A 152 -11.61 14.39 -1.05
N GLN A 153 -11.81 13.32 -1.83
CA GLN A 153 -12.26 12.03 -1.32
C GLN A 153 -11.24 11.38 -0.38
N ALA A 154 -9.93 11.50 -0.64
CA ALA A 154 -8.90 11.01 0.27
C ALA A 154 -8.97 11.69 1.65
N ARG A 155 -9.17 13.00 1.70
CA ARG A 155 -9.36 13.72 2.97
C ARG A 155 -10.63 13.33 3.70
N SER A 156 -11.71 13.07 2.97
CA SER A 156 -12.97 12.59 3.56
C SER A 156 -12.82 11.17 4.10
N LEU A 157 -12.13 10.30 3.34
CA LEU A 157 -11.85 8.93 3.75
C LEU A 157 -10.99 8.89 5.01
N ASP A 158 -9.94 9.72 5.10
CA ASP A 158 -9.11 9.86 6.31
C ASP A 158 -9.95 10.10 7.58
N GLN A 159 -10.98 10.96 7.47
CA GLN A 159 -11.91 11.20 8.57
C GLN A 159 -12.78 9.98 8.91
N GLU A 160 -13.26 9.24 7.90
CA GLU A 160 -14.07 8.04 8.13
C GLU A 160 -13.24 6.87 8.69
N LEU A 161 -11.99 6.70 8.24
CA LEU A 161 -11.07 5.69 8.78
C LEU A 161 -10.66 6.01 10.22
N SER A 162 -10.79 7.26 10.66
CA SER A 162 -10.59 7.65 12.07
C SER A 162 -11.74 7.28 13.01
N ARG A 163 -12.83 6.69 12.49
CA ARG A 163 -14.02 6.28 13.25
C ARG A 163 -14.13 4.75 13.33
N PRO A 164 -13.58 4.11 14.38
CA PRO A 164 -13.70 2.67 14.58
C PRO A 164 -15.16 2.21 14.55
N GLY A 165 -15.43 1.13 13.81
CA GLY A 165 -16.76 0.51 13.71
C GLY A 165 -17.72 1.14 12.70
N SER A 166 -17.31 2.15 11.92
CA SER A 166 -18.12 2.58 10.76
C SER A 166 -18.19 1.47 9.69
N PRO A 167 -19.25 1.40 8.86
CA PRO A 167 -19.33 0.44 7.76
C PRO A 167 -18.13 0.53 6.82
N ALA A 168 -17.64 1.75 6.54
CA ALA A 168 -16.43 2.02 5.80
C ALA A 168 -15.22 1.34 6.43
N TYR A 169 -14.99 1.62 7.72
CA TYR A 169 -13.87 1.11 8.48
C TYR A 169 -13.81 -0.42 8.42
N LYS A 170 -14.95 -1.08 8.66
CA LYS A 170 -15.04 -2.55 8.60
C LYS A 170 -14.79 -3.09 7.19
N ALA A 171 -15.42 -2.50 6.17
CA ALA A 171 -15.25 -2.94 4.79
C ALA A 171 -13.80 -2.80 4.29
N TYR A 172 -13.10 -1.75 4.75
CA TYR A 172 -11.67 -1.58 4.46
C TYR A 172 -10.84 -2.68 5.13
N LEU A 173 -11.03 -2.94 6.43
CA LEU A 173 -10.30 -4.02 7.11
C LEU A 173 -10.55 -5.40 6.50
N GLU A 174 -11.79 -5.71 6.11
CA GLU A 174 -12.11 -6.96 5.42
C GLU A 174 -11.36 -7.06 4.08
N SER A 175 -11.32 -5.98 3.31
CA SER A 175 -10.57 -5.91 2.05
C SER A 175 -9.06 -6.07 2.27
N ASP A 176 -8.50 -5.36 3.25
CA ASP A 176 -7.07 -5.35 3.54
C ASP A 176 -6.59 -6.70 4.10
N LEU A 177 -7.40 -7.38 4.91
CA LEU A 177 -7.11 -8.73 5.37
C LEU A 177 -6.93 -9.69 4.19
N VAL A 178 -7.83 -9.65 3.22
CA VAL A 178 -7.73 -10.52 2.03
C VAL A 178 -6.52 -10.12 1.19
N PHE A 179 -6.26 -8.81 1.04
CA PHE A 179 -5.09 -8.29 0.34
C PHE A 179 -3.77 -8.78 0.98
N PHE A 180 -3.57 -8.58 2.28
CA PHE A 180 -2.35 -8.98 2.97
C PHE A 180 -2.13 -10.50 2.93
N ARG A 181 -3.20 -11.30 3.06
CA ARG A 181 -3.14 -12.75 2.92
C ARG A 181 -2.62 -13.20 1.55
N GLN A 182 -2.89 -12.46 0.47
CA GLN A 182 -2.31 -12.78 -0.84
C GLN A 182 -0.92 -12.16 -1.01
N LEU A 183 -0.73 -10.92 -0.57
CA LEU A 183 0.54 -10.20 -0.72
C LEU A 183 1.70 -10.98 -0.10
N PHE A 184 1.55 -11.44 1.16
CA PHE A 184 2.65 -12.10 1.87
C PHE A 184 3.04 -13.46 1.28
N LYS A 185 2.19 -14.10 0.46
CA LYS A 185 2.53 -15.38 -0.20
C LYS A 185 3.63 -15.24 -1.24
N ASN A 186 3.83 -14.04 -1.78
CA ASN A 186 4.85 -13.79 -2.81
C ASN A 186 6.28 -13.71 -2.21
N PHE A 187 6.41 -13.75 -0.89
CA PHE A 187 7.67 -13.54 -0.19
C PHE A 187 8.14 -14.83 0.49
N SER A 188 9.40 -15.19 0.27
CA SER A 188 10.03 -16.36 0.88
C SER A 188 10.57 -16.05 2.28
N PHE A 189 9.67 -15.76 3.22
CA PHE A 189 10.02 -15.55 4.62
C PHE A 189 10.47 -16.86 5.29
N ARG A 190 11.32 -16.74 6.32
CA ARG A 190 11.63 -17.78 7.30
C ARG A 190 10.37 -18.16 8.07
N GLN A 191 10.37 -19.39 8.57
CA GLN A 191 9.21 -19.97 9.23
C GLN A 191 8.75 -19.13 10.44
N GLU A 192 9.68 -18.56 11.20
CA GLU A 192 9.39 -17.69 12.34
C GLU A 192 8.58 -16.45 11.94
N THR A 193 8.99 -15.81 10.84
CA THR A 193 8.28 -14.64 10.29
C THR A 193 6.92 -15.02 9.70
N VAL A 194 6.81 -16.18 9.05
CA VAL A 194 5.52 -16.72 8.56
C VAL A 194 4.53 -16.95 9.72
N VAL A 195 4.99 -17.55 10.83
CA VAL A 195 4.16 -17.76 12.03
C VAL A 195 3.70 -16.41 12.58
N ARG A 196 4.62 -15.45 12.71
CA ARG A 196 4.31 -14.12 13.25
C ARG A 196 3.29 -13.36 12.41
N LEU A 197 3.43 -13.39 11.07
CA LEU A 197 2.45 -12.79 10.16
C LEU A 197 1.09 -13.49 10.24
N SER A 198 1.09 -14.82 10.40
CA SER A 198 -0.15 -15.59 10.53
C SER A 198 -0.90 -15.26 11.82
N GLU A 199 -0.18 -15.13 12.94
CA GLU A 199 -0.75 -14.67 14.22
C GLU A 199 -1.37 -13.29 14.07
N TRP A 200 -0.63 -12.33 13.51
CA TRP A 200 -1.12 -10.97 13.33
C TRP A 200 -2.35 -10.89 12.41
N LEU A 201 -2.37 -11.66 11.31
CA LEU A 201 -3.53 -11.72 10.41
C LEU A 201 -4.77 -12.32 11.10
N ASN A 202 -4.59 -13.30 11.98
CA ASN A 202 -5.69 -13.87 12.75
C ASN A 202 -6.21 -12.89 13.81
N ASP A 203 -5.32 -12.13 14.46
CA ASP A 203 -5.71 -11.07 15.39
C ASP A 203 -6.50 -9.95 14.68
N LEU A 204 -6.08 -9.58 13.47
CA LEU A 204 -6.79 -8.63 12.61
C LEU A 204 -8.17 -9.15 12.21
N GLU A 205 -8.28 -10.42 11.82
CA GLU A 205 -9.56 -11.05 11.49
C GLU A 205 -10.51 -11.08 12.70
N GLY A 206 -10.00 -11.47 13.87
CA GLY A 206 -10.76 -11.47 15.12
C GLY A 206 -11.23 -10.06 15.51
N TYR A 207 -10.37 -9.05 15.35
CA TYR A 207 -10.76 -7.65 15.57
C TYR A 207 -11.85 -7.20 14.59
N THR A 208 -11.68 -7.46 13.30
CA THR A 208 -12.64 -7.08 12.24
C THR A 208 -14.00 -7.74 12.44
N ALA A 209 -14.03 -8.98 12.94
CA ALA A 209 -15.27 -9.67 13.29
C ALA A 209 -15.97 -9.09 14.54
N SER A 210 -15.22 -8.43 15.43
CA SER A 210 -15.72 -7.91 16.71
C SER A 210 -16.33 -6.51 16.65
N ILE A 211 -16.05 -5.76 15.58
CA ILE A 211 -16.59 -4.41 15.32
C ILE A 211 -17.80 -4.46 14.38
#